data_AF-A0A2Z2KE44-F1
#
_entry.id   AF-A0A2Z2KE44-F1
#
_cell.length_a   1.000
_cell.length_b   1.000
_cell.length_c   1.000
_cell.angle_alpha   90.00
_cell.angle_beta   90.00
_cell.angle_gamma   90.00
#
_symmetry.space_group_name_H-M   'P 1'
#
loop_
_entity.id
_entity.type
_entity.pdbx_description
1 polymer ?
#
loop_
_entity_poly.entity_id
_entity_poly.type
_entity_poly.pdbx_seq_one_letter_code
_entity_poly.pdbx_strand_id
1 'polypeptide(L)'
;MCLFLPYSSPIIGLNAAKELVAISSVDDHRREAPQSVSCYIITVSDTRTPETDTGGDLIQSLLEADGYRINGRTIVQDDYEDIRELVYKSSVDPAVEAILLTGGTGISPRDTTYEAVASLLDKSLPGFGEIFRLLSFTEDIGSAAMLSRAIAGTIGSTVVFSMPGSTGAVKLAMERLILPELRHCMREIYKR
;
A
#
# COMPACT_ATOMS: atom_id res chain seq x y z
N MET A 1 -28.01 -6.34 -78.81
CA MET A 1 -26.61 -5.93 -79.07
C MET A 1 -26.05 -5.37 -77.76
N CYS A 2 -24.76 -5.59 -77.48
CA CYS A 2 -24.06 -5.58 -76.17
C CYS A 2 -24.23 -6.90 -75.38
N LEU A 3 -23.32 -7.88 -75.48
CA LEU A 3 -21.87 -8.01 -75.24
C LEU A 3 -21.57 -8.67 -73.87
N PHE A 4 -20.99 -9.86 -73.97
CA PHE A 4 -20.28 -10.65 -72.97
C PHE A 4 -19.22 -9.85 -72.21
N LEU A 5 -18.98 -10.16 -70.93
CA LEU A 5 -17.65 -10.51 -70.37
C LEU A 5 -17.78 -11.35 -69.07
N PRO A 6 -16.75 -12.12 -68.69
CA PRO A 6 -16.86 -13.30 -67.83
C PRO A 6 -16.19 -13.19 -66.44
N TYR A 7 -16.50 -14.18 -65.61
CA TYR A 7 -15.73 -14.78 -64.49
C TYR A 7 -14.36 -14.19 -64.11
N SER A 8 -14.14 -13.95 -62.81
CA SER A 8 -12.90 -14.29 -62.08
C SER A 8 -13.06 -14.09 -60.56
N SER A 9 -12.95 -15.19 -59.80
CA SER A 9 -12.45 -15.23 -58.41
C SER A 9 -11.14 -16.03 -58.46
N PRO A 10 -10.10 -15.80 -57.63
CA PRO A 10 -10.16 -16.10 -56.20
C PRO A 10 -9.27 -15.25 -55.25
N ILE A 11 -9.63 -15.31 -53.95
CA ILE A 11 -8.79 -15.42 -52.72
C ILE A 11 -7.48 -14.59 -52.63
N ILE A 12 -7.42 -13.73 -51.60
CA ILE A 12 -6.33 -13.45 -50.62
C ILE A 12 -6.95 -12.38 -49.68
N GLY A 13 -7.14 -12.55 -48.37
CA GLY A 13 -6.28 -13.20 -47.39
C GLY A 13 -5.43 -12.15 -46.68
N LEU A 14 -5.90 -11.69 -45.51
CA LEU A 14 -5.10 -11.25 -44.36
C LEU A 14 -4.23 -9.98 -44.52
N ASN A 15 -4.56 -8.92 -43.77
CA ASN A 15 -3.65 -8.27 -42.79
C ASN A 15 -4.19 -6.90 -42.32
N ALA A 16 -5.10 -6.94 -41.34
CA ALA A 16 -5.34 -5.84 -40.41
C ALA A 16 -4.77 -6.26 -39.05
N ALA A 17 -3.44 -6.26 -38.94
CA ALA A 17 -2.75 -6.51 -37.68
C ALA A 17 -1.35 -5.89 -37.75
N LYS A 18 -1.26 -4.61 -37.43
CA LYS A 18 0.01 -3.98 -37.03
C LYS A 18 -0.30 -2.72 -36.23
N GLU A 19 -0.80 -2.92 -35.03
CA GLU A 19 -0.57 -1.99 -33.92
C GLU A 19 -0.57 -2.79 -32.62
N LEU A 20 0.49 -3.60 -32.46
CA LEU A 20 0.82 -4.23 -31.20
C LEU A 20 1.55 -3.16 -30.37
N VAL A 21 0.77 -2.27 -29.74
CA VAL A 21 1.28 -1.51 -28.60
C VAL A 21 1.52 -2.55 -27.50
N ALA A 22 2.76 -2.70 -27.08
CA ALA A 22 3.11 -3.53 -25.94
C ALA A 22 2.46 -2.92 -24.68
N ILE A 23 1.23 -3.36 -24.39
CA ILE A 23 0.55 -3.13 -23.12
C ILE A 23 1.40 -3.85 -22.09
N SER A 24 2.07 -3.08 -21.23
CA SER A 24 2.90 -3.64 -20.17
C SER A 24 2.02 -4.43 -19.22
N SER A 25 2.47 -5.61 -18.79
CA SER A 25 1.68 -6.55 -17.96
C SER A 25 1.07 -5.92 -16.70
N VAL A 26 1.60 -4.78 -16.24
CA VAL A 26 1.14 -4.03 -15.06
C VAL A 26 -0.32 -3.57 -15.18
N ASP A 27 -0.78 -3.21 -16.39
CA ASP A 27 -2.12 -2.63 -16.59
C ASP A 27 -3.23 -3.71 -16.64
N ASP A 28 -2.97 -4.85 -17.28
CA ASP A 28 -3.91 -5.99 -17.28
C ASP A 28 -3.96 -6.70 -15.91
N HIS A 29 -2.93 -6.53 -15.08
CA HIS A 29 -2.89 -7.03 -13.72
C HIS A 29 -3.81 -6.27 -12.73
N ARG A 30 -4.44 -5.15 -13.11
CA ARG A 30 -5.27 -4.38 -12.17
C ARG A 30 -6.71 -4.92 -12.00
N ARG A 31 -7.17 -5.83 -12.88
CA ARG A 31 -8.58 -6.27 -12.99
C ARG A 31 -9.02 -7.39 -12.04
N GLU A 32 -8.08 -8.09 -11.41
CA GLU A 32 -8.35 -9.21 -10.48
C GLU A 32 -8.25 -8.81 -9.00
N ALA A 33 -8.00 -7.53 -8.72
CA ALA A 33 -7.87 -7.04 -7.35
C ALA A 33 -9.24 -6.90 -6.66
N PRO A 34 -9.33 -7.10 -5.34
CA PRO A 34 -10.57 -6.89 -4.59
C PRO A 34 -11.11 -5.47 -4.81
N GLN A 35 -12.43 -5.36 -4.98
CA GLN A 35 -13.09 -4.07 -5.25
C GLN A 35 -12.95 -3.06 -4.10
N SER A 36 -12.66 -3.53 -2.88
CA SER A 36 -12.28 -2.69 -1.76
C SER A 36 -11.47 -3.53 -0.77
N VAL A 37 -10.50 -2.91 -0.10
CA VAL A 37 -9.68 -3.48 0.97
C VAL A 37 -10.14 -2.87 2.29
N SER A 38 -10.30 -3.70 3.31
CA SER A 38 -10.68 -3.34 4.67
C SER A 38 -9.45 -3.04 5.53
N CYS A 39 -9.27 -1.79 5.90
CA CYS A 39 -8.08 -1.27 6.55
C CYS A 39 -8.30 -1.01 8.04
N TYR A 40 -7.26 -1.24 8.84
CA TYR A 40 -7.19 -0.87 10.24
C TYR A 40 -6.07 0.15 10.44
N ILE A 41 -6.36 1.24 11.15
CA ILE A 41 -5.40 2.33 11.37
C ILE A 41 -4.90 2.28 12.82
N ILE A 42 -3.59 2.36 13.00
CA ILE A 42 -2.95 2.45 14.31
C ILE A 42 -2.09 3.70 14.36
N THR A 43 -2.37 4.57 15.32
CA THR A 43 -1.49 5.70 15.64
C THR A 43 -0.70 5.35 16.89
N VAL A 44 0.62 5.35 16.81
CA VAL A 44 1.51 5.13 17.96
C VAL A 44 1.90 6.49 18.53
N SER A 45 1.42 6.81 19.73
CA SER A 45 1.77 8.05 20.42
C SER A 45 1.41 8.05 21.90
N ASP A 46 2.32 8.57 22.72
CA ASP A 46 2.07 8.84 24.14
C ASP A 46 1.19 10.08 24.40
N THR A 47 1.02 10.96 23.40
CA THR A 47 0.40 12.29 23.61
C THR A 47 -0.79 12.59 22.71
N ARG A 48 -1.00 11.83 21.63
CA ARG A 48 -2.15 12.04 20.75
C ARG A 48 -3.45 11.60 21.42
N THR A 49 -4.49 12.33 21.08
CA THR A 49 -5.90 12.02 21.37
C THR A 49 -6.64 11.93 20.04
N PRO A 50 -7.89 11.41 20.01
CA PRO A 50 -8.68 11.39 18.78
C PRO A 50 -8.80 12.77 18.10
N GLU A 51 -8.83 13.85 18.88
CA GLU A 51 -8.94 15.23 18.36
C GLU A 51 -7.64 15.79 17.80
N THR A 52 -6.50 15.19 18.15
CA THR A 52 -5.17 15.69 17.78
C THR A 52 -4.40 14.74 16.87
N ASP A 53 -4.94 13.58 16.57
CA ASP A 53 -4.34 12.54 15.72
C ASP A 53 -4.47 12.88 14.22
N THR A 54 -3.77 13.92 13.81
CA THR A 54 -3.76 14.40 12.43
C THR A 54 -3.17 13.40 11.44
N GLY A 55 -2.28 12.50 11.90
CA GLY A 55 -1.71 11.44 11.08
C GLY A 55 -2.74 10.36 10.76
N GLY A 56 -3.43 9.85 11.79
CA GLY A 56 -4.52 8.91 11.61
C GLY A 56 -5.70 9.49 10.81
N ASP A 57 -6.06 10.76 11.04
CA ASP A 57 -7.09 11.47 10.28
C ASP A 57 -6.75 11.54 8.79
N LEU A 58 -5.47 11.82 8.47
CA LEU A 58 -5.00 11.88 7.10
C LEU A 58 -5.03 10.52 6.42
N ILE A 59 -4.57 9.46 7.10
CA ILE A 59 -4.63 8.09 6.57
C ILE A 59 -6.08 7.71 6.26
N GLN A 60 -6.98 7.95 7.22
CA GLN A 60 -8.40 7.64 7.06
C GLN A 60 -9.01 8.36 5.86
N SER A 61 -8.80 9.68 5.77
CA SER A 61 -9.33 10.51 4.69
C SER A 61 -8.84 10.05 3.31
N LEU A 62 -7.56 9.72 3.20
CA LEU A 62 -6.95 9.25 1.95
C LEU A 62 -7.47 7.86 1.54
N LEU A 63 -7.63 6.95 2.51
CA LEU A 63 -8.17 5.62 2.26
C LEU A 63 -9.63 5.67 1.80
N GLU A 64 -10.48 6.44 2.49
CA GLU A 64 -11.89 6.60 2.15
C GLU A 64 -12.05 7.24 0.77
N ALA A 65 -11.22 8.24 0.44
CA ALA A 65 -11.23 8.89 -0.88
C ALA A 65 -10.88 7.94 -2.03
N ASP A 66 -10.06 6.91 -1.79
CA ASP A 66 -9.69 5.89 -2.78
C ASP A 66 -10.60 4.64 -2.74
N GLY A 67 -11.69 4.70 -1.96
CA GLY A 67 -12.72 3.67 -1.88
C GLY A 67 -12.38 2.46 -1.01
N TYR A 68 -11.41 2.59 -0.10
CA TYR A 68 -11.11 1.59 0.92
C TYR A 68 -12.09 1.69 2.10
N ARG A 69 -12.27 0.58 2.83
CA ARG A 69 -13.12 0.54 4.03
C ARG A 69 -12.26 0.69 5.27
N ILE A 70 -12.79 1.37 6.29
CA ILE A 70 -12.14 1.48 7.60
C ILE A 70 -12.83 0.54 8.56
N ASN A 71 -12.14 -0.52 8.95
CA ASN A 71 -12.64 -1.50 9.93
C ASN A 71 -12.50 -0.98 11.37
N GLY A 72 -11.43 -0.23 11.63
CA GLY A 72 -11.19 0.36 12.93
C GLY A 72 -9.99 1.29 12.93
N ARG A 73 -9.90 2.06 14.00
CA ARG A 73 -8.79 2.97 14.27
C ARG A 73 -8.53 3.03 15.77
N THR A 74 -7.26 2.92 16.16
CA THR A 74 -6.84 2.96 17.56
C THR A 74 -5.58 3.80 17.73
N ILE A 75 -5.51 4.55 18.81
CA ILE A 75 -4.27 5.18 19.29
C ILE A 75 -3.69 4.28 20.38
N VAL A 76 -2.43 3.91 20.26
CA VAL A 76 -1.69 3.06 21.22
C VAL A 76 -0.48 3.81 21.75
N GLN A 77 -0.06 3.50 22.97
CA GLN A 77 1.17 4.06 23.55
C GLN A 77 2.41 3.58 22.77
N ASP A 78 3.50 4.35 22.84
CA ASP A 78 4.78 3.97 22.25
C ASP A 78 5.50 2.97 23.18
N ASP A 79 4.93 1.78 23.25
CA ASP A 79 5.43 0.62 23.97
C ASP A 79 5.48 -0.61 23.05
N TYR A 80 6.60 -1.32 23.09
CA TYR A 80 6.87 -2.43 22.20
C TYR A 80 5.80 -3.53 22.25
N GLU A 81 5.37 -3.92 23.45
CA GLU A 81 4.40 -5.01 23.61
C GLU A 81 2.99 -4.55 23.27
N ASP A 82 2.60 -3.33 23.65
CA ASP A 82 1.29 -2.78 23.30
C ASP A 82 1.09 -2.68 21.78
N ILE A 83 2.13 -2.21 21.06
CA ILE A 83 2.12 -2.13 19.59
C ILE A 83 2.04 -3.54 19.00
N ARG A 84 2.87 -4.47 19.47
CA ARG A 84 2.93 -5.84 18.97
C ARG A 84 1.60 -6.57 19.18
N GLU A 85 1.00 -6.46 20.36
CA GLU A 85 -0.29 -7.09 20.68
C GLU A 85 -1.39 -6.53 19.76
N LEU A 86 -1.47 -5.21 19.59
CA LEU A 86 -2.50 -4.59 18.77
C LEU A 86 -2.35 -4.98 17.28
N VAL A 87 -1.12 -4.99 16.74
CA VAL A 87 -0.87 -5.41 15.35
C VAL A 87 -1.24 -6.88 15.16
N TYR A 88 -0.86 -7.76 16.09
CA TYR A 88 -1.17 -9.17 15.99
C TYR A 88 -2.68 -9.43 16.10
N LYS A 89 -3.35 -8.81 17.07
CA LYS A 89 -4.79 -8.94 17.25
C LYS A 89 -5.55 -8.46 16.01
N SER A 90 -5.15 -7.34 15.43
CA SER A 90 -5.75 -6.82 14.21
C SER A 90 -5.45 -7.69 12.99
N SER A 91 -4.30 -8.37 12.91
CA SER A 91 -3.95 -9.20 11.76
C SER A 91 -4.64 -10.56 11.74
N VAL A 92 -5.11 -11.05 12.88
CA VAL A 92 -5.89 -12.29 12.97
C VAL A 92 -7.41 -12.05 12.87
N ASP A 93 -7.86 -10.80 12.83
CA ASP A 93 -9.26 -10.46 12.59
C ASP A 93 -9.60 -10.69 11.12
N PRO A 94 -10.54 -11.61 10.78
CA PRO A 94 -10.91 -11.89 9.39
C PRO A 94 -11.54 -10.69 8.66
N ALA A 95 -11.94 -9.64 9.38
CA ALA A 95 -12.48 -8.42 8.80
C ALA A 95 -11.41 -7.35 8.48
N VAL A 96 -10.14 -7.60 8.81
CA VAL A 96 -9.00 -6.70 8.56
C VAL A 96 -8.06 -7.31 7.51
N GLU A 97 -7.95 -6.61 6.38
CA GLU A 97 -7.14 -7.01 5.22
C GLU A 97 -5.79 -6.25 5.18
N ALA A 98 -5.76 -5.01 5.67
CA ALA A 98 -4.55 -4.19 5.75
C ALA A 98 -4.45 -3.42 7.06
N ILE A 99 -3.23 -3.28 7.60
CA ILE A 99 -2.94 -2.47 8.80
C ILE A 99 -1.98 -1.35 8.42
N LEU A 100 -2.33 -0.12 8.79
CA LEU A 100 -1.50 1.06 8.56
C LEU A 100 -1.15 1.71 9.90
N LEU A 101 0.14 1.73 10.22
CA LEU A 101 0.69 2.34 11.42
C LEU A 101 1.37 3.67 11.12
N THR A 102 1.20 4.64 12.02
CA THR A 102 1.91 5.93 11.99
C THR A 102 2.43 6.31 13.38
N GLY A 103 3.71 6.66 13.49
CA GLY A 103 4.34 7.10 14.75
C GLY A 103 5.26 6.06 15.41
N GLY A 104 6.02 6.50 16.43
CA GLY A 104 6.96 5.66 17.21
C GLY A 104 8.13 5.06 16.42
N THR A 105 8.52 5.68 15.30
CA THR A 105 9.55 5.16 14.39
C THR A 105 10.87 5.93 14.43
N GLY A 106 11.08 6.83 15.39
CA GLY A 106 12.34 7.56 15.51
C GLY A 106 13.51 6.68 15.93
N ILE A 107 14.61 7.33 16.32
CA ILE A 107 15.85 6.68 16.80
C ILE A 107 15.98 6.74 18.34
N SER A 108 14.99 7.31 19.03
CA SER A 108 14.97 7.34 20.49
C SER A 108 14.83 5.91 21.04
N PRO A 109 15.37 5.60 22.22
CA PRO A 109 15.08 4.32 22.89
C PRO A 109 13.58 4.05 23.13
N ARG A 110 12.74 5.10 23.09
CA ARG A 110 11.29 4.99 23.20
C ARG A 110 10.62 4.54 21.90
N ASP A 111 11.21 4.88 20.75
CA ASP A 111 10.63 4.59 19.45
C ASP A 111 10.81 3.10 19.11
N THR A 112 9.76 2.31 19.31
CA THR A 112 9.83 0.83 19.19
C THR A 112 8.94 0.24 18.10
N THR A 113 8.19 1.07 17.37
CA THR A 113 7.21 0.61 16.36
C THR A 113 7.85 -0.27 15.29
N TYR A 114 9.04 0.09 14.79
CA TYR A 114 9.69 -0.69 13.72
C TYR A 114 10.10 -2.08 14.22
N GLU A 115 10.70 -2.19 15.39
CA GLU A 115 11.07 -3.46 16.03
C GLU A 115 9.82 -4.32 16.30
N ALA A 116 8.76 -3.71 16.85
CA ALA A 116 7.51 -4.38 17.15
C ALA A 116 6.89 -4.98 15.89
N VAL A 117 6.75 -4.19 14.83
CA VAL A 117 6.23 -4.65 13.54
C VAL A 117 7.13 -5.70 12.92
N ALA A 118 8.45 -5.46 12.85
CA ALA A 118 9.42 -6.40 12.25
C ALA A 118 9.36 -7.79 12.88
N SER A 119 9.14 -7.86 14.19
CA SER A 119 9.06 -9.12 14.94
C SER A 119 7.82 -9.99 14.64
N LEU A 120 6.85 -9.45 13.89
CA LEU A 120 5.59 -10.14 13.55
C LEU A 120 5.50 -10.56 12.09
N LEU A 121 6.33 -10.02 11.20
CA LEU A 121 6.19 -10.24 9.76
C LEU A 121 6.61 -11.66 9.37
N ASP A 122 5.74 -12.37 8.67
CA ASP A 122 6.09 -13.64 8.01
C ASP A 122 7.01 -13.39 6.81
N LYS A 123 6.78 -12.28 6.10
CA LYS A 123 7.57 -11.84 4.95
C LYS A 123 7.71 -10.33 4.98
N SER A 124 8.95 -9.85 4.98
CA SER A 124 9.25 -8.43 4.88
C SER A 124 9.20 -7.94 3.42
N LEU A 125 8.80 -6.68 3.25
CA LEU A 125 8.82 -5.94 1.99
C LEU A 125 9.84 -4.79 2.11
N PRO A 126 11.16 -5.08 2.05
CA PRO A 126 12.20 -4.09 2.31
C PRO A 126 12.13 -2.87 1.37
N GLY A 127 11.67 -3.10 0.13
CA GLY A 127 11.49 -2.04 -0.88
C GLY A 127 10.60 -0.89 -0.42
N PHE A 128 9.63 -1.12 0.49
CA PHE A 128 8.81 -0.03 1.04
C PHE A 128 9.66 1.00 1.78
N GLY A 129 10.47 0.55 2.75
CA GLY A 129 11.32 1.44 3.53
C GLY A 129 12.45 2.07 2.69
N GLU A 130 12.99 1.33 1.73
CA GLU A 130 14.02 1.80 0.80
C GLU A 130 13.52 2.94 -0.09
N ILE A 131 12.40 2.71 -0.78
CA ILE A 131 11.82 3.71 -1.68
C ILE A 131 11.28 4.89 -0.88
N PHE A 132 10.66 4.65 0.29
CA PHE A 132 10.22 5.72 1.18
C PHE A 132 11.37 6.67 1.52
N ARG A 133 12.52 6.14 1.99
CA ARG A 133 13.69 6.96 2.31
C ARG A 133 14.26 7.67 1.09
N LEU A 134 14.28 7.02 -0.08
CA LEU A 134 14.71 7.66 -1.32
C LEU A 134 13.84 8.87 -1.64
N LEU A 135 12.52 8.70 -1.66
CA LEU A 135 11.56 9.78 -1.94
C LEU A 135 11.66 10.90 -0.89
N SER A 136 11.73 10.55 0.39
CA SER A 136 11.93 11.53 1.47
C SER A 136 13.23 12.32 1.28
N PHE A 137 14.30 11.68 0.80
CA PHE A 137 15.58 12.34 0.53
C PHE A 137 15.49 13.28 -0.68
N THR A 138 14.91 12.80 -1.79
CA THR A 138 14.94 13.53 -3.06
C THR A 138 13.89 14.63 -3.16
N GLU A 139 12.78 14.51 -2.43
CA GLU A 139 11.59 15.35 -2.64
C GLU A 139 11.10 16.10 -1.40
N ASP A 140 11.62 15.81 -0.19
CA ASP A 140 11.10 16.37 1.06
C ASP A 140 12.20 16.83 2.03
N ILE A 141 12.62 15.96 2.95
CA ILE A 141 13.44 16.31 4.12
C ILE A 141 14.96 16.17 3.91
N GLY A 142 15.40 15.82 2.69
CA GLY A 142 16.81 15.71 2.36
C GLY A 142 17.53 14.67 3.24
N SER A 143 18.72 15.02 3.74
CA SER A 143 19.58 14.10 4.52
C SER A 143 18.90 13.54 5.78
N ALA A 144 17.89 14.22 6.34
CA ALA A 144 17.14 13.72 7.50
C ALA A 144 16.40 12.40 7.19
N ALA A 145 16.15 12.10 5.91
CA ALA A 145 15.58 10.82 5.48
C ALA A 145 16.42 9.61 5.90
N MET A 146 17.74 9.78 6.11
CA MET A 146 18.61 8.74 6.65
C MET A 146 18.12 8.20 8.00
N LEU A 147 17.48 9.04 8.82
CA LEU A 147 16.97 8.67 10.14
C LEU A 147 15.56 8.09 10.10
N SER A 148 14.90 8.15 8.94
CA SER A 148 13.51 7.70 8.83
C SER A 148 13.42 6.18 8.78
N ARG A 149 12.62 5.61 9.66
CA ARG A 149 12.38 4.16 9.73
C ARG A 149 10.94 3.88 9.31
N ALA A 150 10.81 3.08 8.26
CA ALA A 150 9.54 2.64 7.71
C ALA A 150 9.70 1.15 7.33
N ILE A 151 8.66 0.36 7.56
CA ILE A 151 8.68 -1.08 7.31
C ILE A 151 7.31 -1.54 6.80
N ALA A 152 7.33 -2.51 5.89
CA ALA A 152 6.12 -3.19 5.45
C ALA A 152 6.36 -4.69 5.34
N GLY A 153 5.29 -5.46 5.32
CA GLY A 153 5.33 -6.91 5.20
C GLY A 153 3.95 -7.54 5.26
N THR A 154 3.93 -8.86 5.38
CA THR A 154 2.70 -9.64 5.56
C THR A 154 2.70 -10.38 6.88
N ILE A 155 1.53 -10.48 7.49
CA ILE A 155 1.23 -11.38 8.62
C ILE A 155 0.02 -12.21 8.19
N GLY A 156 0.19 -13.50 7.98
CA GLY A 156 -0.85 -14.36 7.42
C GLY A 156 -1.35 -13.85 6.06
N SER A 157 -2.60 -13.41 6.03
CA SER A 157 -3.26 -12.84 4.84
C SER A 157 -3.46 -11.32 4.92
N THR A 158 -2.83 -10.67 5.91
CA THR A 158 -2.93 -9.23 6.15
C THR A 158 -1.62 -8.54 5.76
N VAL A 159 -1.71 -7.44 4.99
CA VAL A 159 -0.55 -6.58 4.71
C VAL A 159 -0.40 -5.52 5.80
N VAL A 160 0.83 -5.22 6.20
CA VAL A 160 1.14 -4.21 7.22
C VAL A 160 2.08 -3.17 6.63
N PHE A 161 1.77 -1.89 6.84
CA PHE A 161 2.61 -0.75 6.52
C PHE A 161 2.82 0.10 7.76
N SER A 162 4.07 0.38 8.14
CA SER A 162 4.41 1.25 9.26
C SER A 162 5.27 2.40 8.77
N MET A 163 4.81 3.62 9.01
CA MET A 163 5.44 4.86 8.54
C MET A 163 5.65 5.88 9.67
N PRO A 164 6.51 6.90 9.48
CA PRO A 164 6.72 7.94 10.50
C PRO A 164 5.47 8.78 10.79
N GLY A 165 5.44 9.35 12.01
CA GLY A 165 4.28 10.07 12.57
C GLY A 165 4.03 11.49 12.04
N SER A 166 4.94 12.05 11.24
CA SER A 166 4.73 13.40 10.67
C SER A 166 3.71 13.34 9.54
N THR A 167 2.85 14.35 9.43
CA THR A 167 1.82 14.41 8.37
C THR A 167 2.44 14.43 6.97
N GLY A 168 3.63 15.02 6.81
CA GLY A 168 4.41 14.97 5.56
C GLY A 168 4.83 13.55 5.19
N ALA A 169 5.39 12.80 6.14
CA ALA A 169 5.77 11.39 5.93
C ALA A 169 4.57 10.50 5.63
N VAL A 170 3.47 10.68 6.36
CA VAL A 170 2.20 9.98 6.11
C VAL A 170 1.72 10.25 4.68
N LYS A 171 1.64 11.53 4.28
CA LYS A 171 1.21 11.91 2.94
C LYS A 171 2.09 11.28 1.87
N LEU A 172 3.40 11.37 2.02
CA LEU A 172 4.38 10.81 1.08
C LEU A 172 4.18 9.29 0.93
N ALA A 173 4.15 8.55 2.04
CA ALA A 173 3.98 7.09 2.02
C ALA A 173 2.64 6.68 1.40
N MET A 174 1.55 7.34 1.79
CA MET A 174 0.21 7.04 1.30
C MET A 174 0.08 7.30 -0.20
N GLU A 175 0.39 8.51 -0.66
CA GLU A 175 0.16 8.92 -2.05
C GLU A 175 1.14 8.27 -3.02
N ARG A 176 2.40 8.06 -2.61
CA ARG A 176 3.44 7.59 -3.53
C ARG A 176 3.60 6.08 -3.57
N LEU A 177 3.22 5.39 -2.50
CA LEU A 177 3.53 3.95 -2.34
C LEU A 177 2.28 3.14 -2.01
N ILE A 178 1.53 3.51 -0.98
CA ILE A 178 0.50 2.62 -0.43
C ILE A 178 -0.76 2.62 -1.30
N LEU A 179 -1.37 3.78 -1.57
CA LEU A 179 -2.61 3.85 -2.35
C LEU A 179 -2.47 3.26 -3.76
N PRO A 180 -1.37 3.53 -4.50
CA PRO A 180 -1.18 2.93 -5.83
C PRO A 180 -1.11 1.40 -5.82
N GLU A 181 -0.54 0.81 -4.76
CA GLU A 181 -0.17 -0.61 -4.73
C GLU A 181 -1.07 -1.48 -3.84
N LEU A 182 -1.85 -0.92 -2.91
CA LEU A 182 -2.56 -1.69 -1.89
C LEU A 182 -3.47 -2.79 -2.48
N ARG A 183 -4.24 -2.46 -3.53
CA ARG A 183 -5.08 -3.42 -4.26
C ARG A 183 -4.26 -4.55 -4.89
N HIS A 184 -3.11 -4.22 -5.46
CA HIS A 184 -2.21 -5.19 -6.07
C HIS A 184 -1.58 -6.10 -5.00
N CYS A 185 -1.11 -5.54 -3.89
CA CYS A 185 -0.61 -6.30 -2.75
C CYS A 185 -1.63 -7.32 -2.26
N MET A 186 -2.88 -6.92 -2.05
CA MET A 186 -3.93 -7.84 -1.57
C MET A 186 -4.24 -8.94 -2.58
N ARG A 187 -4.27 -8.61 -3.87
CA ARG A 187 -4.44 -9.62 -4.92
C ARG A 187 -3.34 -10.68 -4.86
N GLU A 188 -2.07 -10.28 -4.75
CA GLU A 188 -0.96 -11.23 -4.66
C GLU A 188 -1.04 -12.11 -3.40
N ILE A 189 -1.51 -11.55 -2.28
CA ILE A 189 -1.75 -12.30 -1.03
C ILE A 189 -2.87 -13.34 -1.19
N TYR A 190 -3.89 -13.06 -2.00
CA TYR A 190 -5.04 -13.95 -2.23
C TYR A 190 -4.80 -15.06 -3.24
N LYS A 191 -3.74 -14.99 -4.05
CA LYS A 191 -3.35 -16.02 -5.04
C LYS A 191 -2.79 -17.32 -4.45
N ARG A 192 -3.05 -17.59 -3.17
CA ARG A 192 -2.59 -18.83 -2.51
C ARG A 192 -3.05 -20.08 -3.24
#